data_AF-A0A1J0TTC0-F1
#
_entry.id   AF-A0A1J0TTC0-F1
#
_cell.length_a   1.000
_cell.length_b   1.000
_cell.length_c   1.000
_cell.angle_alpha   90.00
_cell.angle_beta   90.00
_cell.angle_gamma   90.00
#
_symmetry.space_group_name_H-M   'P 1'
#
loop_
_entity.id
_entity.type
_entity.pdbx_description
1 polymer ?
#
loop_
_entity_poly.entity_id
_entity_poly.type
_entity_poly.pdbx_seq_one_letter_code
_entity_poly.pdbx_strand_id
1 'polypeptide(L)'
;MTDPWPWPADTQLDRARRIAQSYRDALAEIAPEYCSQLDDRARKFGQEWVAPELVTVDVDDLLPAADVAKLVGVQRQTIYQWAHRRFIPTHHEPNSNRSLYRVGDVFDHIAATRRKRAANRR
;
A
#
# COMPACT_ATOMS: atom_id res chain seq x y z
N MET A 1 19.54 13.86 -19.49
CA MET A 1 18.28 13.40 -20.11
C MET A 1 17.20 13.44 -19.03
N THR A 2 16.08 14.09 -19.29
CA THR A 2 14.93 14.10 -18.38
C THR A 2 14.33 12.70 -18.37
N ASP A 3 14.16 12.12 -17.19
CA ASP A 3 13.48 10.84 -17.04
C ASP A 3 12.02 10.97 -17.50
N PRO A 4 11.58 10.24 -18.55
CA PRO A 4 10.25 10.40 -19.14
C PRO A 4 9.12 9.87 -18.24
N TRP A 5 9.44 9.29 -17.08
CA TRP A 5 8.45 8.74 -16.17
C TRP A 5 7.49 9.82 -15.60
N PRO A 6 6.17 9.67 -15.75
CA PRO A 6 5.21 10.74 -15.44
C PRO A 6 5.00 11.01 -13.95
N TRP A 7 5.42 10.09 -13.06
CA TRP A 7 5.30 10.25 -11.61
C TRP A 7 6.67 10.49 -10.95
N PRO A 8 7.14 11.74 -10.86
CA PRO A 8 8.52 12.05 -10.44
C PRO A 8 8.86 11.63 -9.01
N ALA A 9 7.84 11.44 -8.16
CA ALA A 9 7.99 11.01 -6.77
C ALA A 9 8.09 9.49 -6.58
N ASP A 10 7.84 8.71 -7.63
CA ASP A 10 7.91 7.26 -7.58
C ASP A 10 9.36 6.80 -7.39
N THR A 11 9.53 5.87 -6.45
CA THR A 11 10.75 5.07 -6.32
C THR A 11 10.79 4.00 -7.40
N GLN A 12 11.94 3.35 -7.62
CA GLN A 12 12.04 2.24 -8.57
C GLN A 12 11.03 1.10 -8.26
N LEU A 13 10.74 0.87 -6.98
CA LEU A 13 9.72 -0.09 -6.57
C LEU A 13 8.30 0.36 -6.95
N ASP A 14 7.98 1.64 -6.76
CA ASP A 14 6.68 2.20 -7.20
C ASP A 14 6.52 2.05 -8.72
N ARG A 15 7.58 2.31 -9.50
CA ARG A 15 7.58 2.09 -10.96
C ARG A 15 7.32 0.65 -11.33
N ALA A 16 8.07 -0.28 -10.74
CA ALA A 16 7.91 -1.71 -10.98
C ALA A 16 6.48 -2.17 -10.66
N ARG A 17 5.90 -1.70 -9.55
CA ARG A 17 4.52 -2.02 -9.16
C ARG A 17 3.50 -1.47 -10.17
N ARG A 18 3.64 -0.22 -10.62
CA ARG A 18 2.73 0.35 -11.64
C ARG A 18 2.80 -0.39 -12.96
N ILE A 19 4.02 -0.74 -13.40
CA ILE A 19 4.21 -1.50 -14.62
C ILE A 19 3.57 -2.90 -14.48
N ALA A 20 3.85 -3.61 -13.38
CA ALA A 20 3.23 -4.90 -13.12
C ALA A 20 1.70 -4.83 -13.09
N GLN A 21 1.13 -3.81 -12.44
CA GLN A 21 -0.32 -3.59 -12.42
C GLN A 21 -0.87 -3.34 -13.83
N SER A 22 -0.21 -2.53 -14.66
CA SER A 22 -0.66 -2.28 -16.03
C SER A 22 -0.69 -3.55 -16.89
N TYR A 23 0.31 -4.42 -16.76
CA TYR A 23 0.30 -5.73 -17.44
C TYR A 23 -0.80 -6.64 -16.90
N ARG A 24 -1.02 -6.64 -15.58
CA ARG A 24 -2.08 -7.41 -14.95
C ARG A 24 -3.45 -6.96 -15.42
N ASP A 25 -3.73 -5.66 -15.42
CA ASP A 25 -5.02 -5.10 -15.83
C ASP A 25 -5.33 -5.47 -17.29
N ALA A 26 -4.34 -5.35 -18.17
CA ALA A 26 -4.46 -5.79 -19.56
C ALA A 26 -4.70 -7.31 -19.68
N LEU A 27 -4.03 -8.13 -18.86
CA LEU A 27 -4.22 -9.57 -18.86
C LEU A 27 -5.59 -9.98 -18.29
N ALA A 28 -6.08 -9.27 -17.27
CA ALA A 28 -7.39 -9.52 -16.69
C ALA A 28 -8.52 -9.26 -17.70
N GLU A 29 -8.34 -8.26 -18.58
CA GLU A 29 -9.28 -7.95 -19.66
C GLU A 29 -9.29 -9.01 -20.77
N ILE A 30 -8.11 -9.52 -21.16
CA ILE A 30 -7.95 -10.43 -22.30
C ILE A 30 -8.13 -11.91 -21.90
N ALA A 31 -7.65 -12.30 -20.73
CA ALA A 31 -7.51 -13.69 -20.28
C ALA A 31 -7.63 -13.80 -18.74
N PRO A 32 -8.83 -13.58 -18.17
CA PRO A 32 -9.04 -13.47 -16.73
C PRO A 32 -8.63 -14.74 -15.96
N GLU A 33 -8.84 -15.93 -16.52
CA GLU A 33 -8.47 -17.20 -15.86
C GLU A 33 -6.95 -17.34 -15.74
N TYR A 34 -6.20 -16.92 -16.75
CA TYR A 34 -4.73 -16.92 -16.70
C TYR A 34 -4.21 -15.84 -15.75
N CYS A 35 -4.84 -14.67 -15.72
CA CYS A 35 -4.55 -13.64 -14.73
C CYS A 35 -4.70 -14.19 -13.30
N SER A 36 -5.82 -14.86 -13.01
CA SER A 36 -6.08 -15.45 -11.69
C SER A 36 -5.03 -16.50 -11.30
N GLN A 37 -4.58 -17.34 -12.24
CA GLN A 37 -3.54 -18.34 -11.98
C GLN A 37 -2.18 -17.70 -11.65
N LEU A 38 -1.83 -16.60 -12.32
CA LEU A 38 -0.61 -15.85 -12.02
C LEU A 38 -0.72 -15.12 -10.68
N ASP A 39 -1.87 -14.55 -10.36
CA ASP A 39 -2.16 -13.94 -9.07
C ASP A 39 -1.98 -14.97 -7.93
N ASP A 40 -2.55 -16.16 -8.07
CA ASP A 40 -2.40 -17.24 -7.08
C ASP A 40 -0.95 -17.69 -6.90
N ARG A 41 -0.19 -17.73 -8.00
CA ARG A 41 1.24 -18.04 -7.95
C ARG A 41 2.03 -16.94 -7.22
N ALA A 42 1.74 -15.67 -7.49
CA ALA A 42 2.37 -14.55 -6.81
C ALA A 42 2.08 -14.55 -5.30
N ARG A 43 0.82 -14.81 -4.92
CA ARG A 43 0.41 -14.97 -3.50
C ARG A 43 1.17 -16.09 -2.80
N LYS A 44 1.36 -17.25 -3.44
CA LYS A 44 2.17 -18.35 -2.90
C LYS A 44 3.61 -17.96 -2.59
N PHE A 45 4.15 -16.96 -3.29
CA PHE A 45 5.47 -16.37 -3.02
C PHE A 45 5.43 -15.16 -2.07
N GLY A 46 4.31 -14.92 -1.39
CA GLY A 46 4.13 -13.78 -0.47
C GLY A 46 4.02 -12.43 -1.17
N GLN A 47 3.79 -12.40 -2.48
CA GLN A 47 3.65 -11.16 -3.25
C GLN A 47 2.18 -10.74 -3.36
N GLU A 48 1.52 -10.60 -2.20
CA GLU A 48 0.09 -10.27 -2.11
C GLU A 48 -0.26 -8.92 -2.79
N TRP A 49 0.72 -8.02 -2.94
CA TRP A 49 0.55 -6.72 -3.60
C TRP A 49 0.24 -6.81 -5.10
N VAL A 50 0.52 -7.95 -5.76
CA VAL A 50 0.33 -8.10 -7.21
C VAL A 50 -1.15 -8.18 -7.58
N ALA A 51 -1.96 -8.81 -6.73
CA ALA A 51 -3.37 -9.00 -6.97
C ALA A 51 -4.18 -8.09 -6.03
N PRO A 52 -4.80 -7.01 -6.53
CA PRO A 52 -5.60 -6.12 -5.69
C PRO A 52 -6.74 -6.90 -5.08
N GLU A 53 -6.80 -6.91 -3.75
CA GLU A 53 -7.98 -7.35 -3.02
C GLU A 53 -8.95 -6.17 -2.94
N LEU A 54 -10.22 -6.38 -3.33
CA LEU A 54 -11.27 -5.40 -3.13
C LEU A 54 -11.57 -5.34 -1.63
N VAL A 55 -10.85 -4.46 -0.93
CA VAL A 55 -11.04 -4.18 0.48
C VAL A 55 -11.90 -2.92 0.58
N THR A 56 -13.16 -3.07 0.99
CA THR A 56 -14.02 -1.94 1.35
C THR A 56 -13.70 -1.54 2.79
N VAL A 57 -13.02 -0.41 2.96
CA VAL A 57 -12.74 0.20 4.27
C VAL A 57 -13.19 1.65 4.25
N ASP A 58 -13.73 2.10 5.37
CA ASP A 58 -13.98 3.52 5.62
C ASP A 58 -12.68 4.20 6.07
N VAL A 59 -12.53 5.49 5.77
CA VAL A 59 -11.37 6.28 6.21
C VAL A 59 -11.32 6.42 7.73
N ASP A 60 -12.48 6.33 8.41
CA ASP A 60 -12.58 6.39 9.85
C ASP A 60 -12.44 5.01 10.54
N ASP A 61 -12.30 3.93 9.76
CA ASP A 61 -12.10 2.59 10.32
C ASP A 61 -10.80 2.50 11.13
N LEU A 62 -10.90 1.89 12.31
CA LEU A 62 -9.79 1.58 13.20
C LEU A 62 -9.37 0.12 13.00
N LEU A 63 -8.22 -0.08 12.37
CA LEU A 63 -7.71 -1.41 12.03
C LEU A 63 -6.41 -1.72 12.78
N PRO A 64 -6.15 -3.00 13.12
CA PRO A 64 -4.88 -3.40 13.69
C PRO A 64 -3.75 -3.27 12.66
N ALA A 65 -2.50 -3.14 13.13
CA ALA A 65 -1.34 -2.93 12.26
C ALA A 65 -1.19 -3.96 11.13
N ALA A 66 -1.61 -5.21 11.34
CA ALA A 66 -1.52 -6.26 10.33
C ALA A 66 -2.42 -5.97 9.12
N ASP A 67 -3.65 -5.51 9.37
CA ASP A 67 -4.64 -5.26 8.32
C ASP A 67 -4.33 -3.97 7.57
N VAL A 68 -3.91 -2.93 8.31
CA VAL A 68 -3.40 -1.69 7.70
C VAL A 68 -2.19 -1.96 6.82
N ALA A 69 -1.25 -2.80 7.27
CA ALA A 69 -0.05 -3.12 6.50
C ALA A 69 -0.38 -3.80 5.17
N LYS A 70 -1.36 -4.72 5.18
CA LYS A 70 -1.88 -5.35 3.95
C LYS A 70 -2.54 -4.32 3.05
N LEU A 71 -3.43 -3.49 3.60
CA LEU A 71 -4.15 -2.46 2.86
C LEU A 71 -3.22 -1.52 2.10
N VAL A 72 -2.09 -1.12 2.69
CA VAL A 72 -1.15 -0.17 2.08
C VAL A 72 0.10 -0.82 1.47
N GLY A 73 0.18 -2.15 1.45
CA GLY A 73 1.25 -2.91 0.80
C GLY A 73 2.64 -2.72 1.41
N VAL A 74 2.73 -2.65 2.74
CA VAL A 74 3.97 -2.53 3.53
C VAL A 74 4.10 -3.64 4.58
N GLN A 75 5.24 -3.74 5.24
CA GLN A 75 5.40 -4.67 6.35
C GLN A 75 4.73 -4.13 7.62
N ARG A 76 4.20 -5.02 8.46
CA ARG A 76 3.62 -4.67 9.77
C ARG A 76 4.55 -3.83 10.63
N GLN A 77 5.85 -4.14 10.60
CA GLN A 77 6.87 -3.40 11.34
C GLN A 77 6.97 -1.94 10.90
N THR A 78 6.69 -1.64 9.63
CA THR A 78 6.67 -0.28 9.10
C THR A 78 5.56 0.55 9.74
N ILE A 79 4.37 -0.04 9.97
CA ILE A 79 3.26 0.63 10.67
C ILE A 79 3.67 0.98 12.11
N TYR A 80 4.26 0.03 12.83
CA TYR A 80 4.77 0.30 14.19
C TYR A 80 5.83 1.39 14.21
N GLN A 81 6.74 1.41 13.23
CA GLN A 81 7.75 2.46 13.13
C GLN A 81 7.13 3.84 12.88
N TRP A 82 6.09 3.94 12.04
CA TRP A 82 5.36 5.19 11.81
C TRP A 82 4.68 5.68 13.08
N ALA A 83 4.01 4.78 13.80
CA ALA A 83 3.35 5.09 15.07
C ALA A 83 4.35 5.54 16.14
N HIS A 84 5.45 4.78 16.31
CA HIS A 84 6.51 5.12 17.27
C HIS A 84 7.14 6.49 16.97
N ARG A 85 7.32 6.83 15.68
CA ARG A 85 7.82 8.14 15.25
C ARG A 85 6.76 9.24 15.27
N ARG A 86 5.56 8.96 15.77
CA ARG A 86 4.41 9.88 15.85
C ARG A 86 4.00 10.45 14.50
N PHE A 87 4.19 9.68 13.43
CA PHE A 87 3.73 10.06 12.09
C PHE A 87 2.26 9.72 11.85
N ILE A 88 1.74 8.74 12.59
CA ILE A 88 0.32 8.37 12.63
C ILE A 88 -0.10 8.25 14.10
N PRO A 89 -1.34 8.63 14.46
CA PRO A 89 -1.89 8.40 15.80
C PRO A 89 -2.06 6.91 16.11
N THR A 90 -1.97 6.56 17.39
CA THR A 90 -2.29 5.21 17.88
C THR A 90 -3.57 5.30 18.70
N HIS A 91 -4.55 4.47 18.33
CA HIS A 91 -5.77 4.25 19.10
C HIS A 91 -5.68 2.91 19.84
N HIS A 92 -6.53 2.72 20.84
CA HIS A 92 -6.59 1.46 21.58
C HIS A 92 -8.03 0.94 21.56
N GLU A 93 -8.15 -0.36 21.38
CA GLU A 93 -9.44 -1.04 21.44
C GLU A 93 -10.06 -0.89 22.84
N PRO A 94 -11.37 -0.64 22.96
CA PRO A 94 -12.02 -0.66 24.26
C PRO A 94 -11.86 -2.05 24.90
N ASN A 95 -11.39 -2.11 26.15
CA ASN A 95 -11.19 -3.35 26.93
C ASN A 95 -10.04 -4.27 26.47
N SER A 96 -9.26 -3.86 25.48
CA SER A 96 -8.11 -4.60 24.96
C SER A 96 -6.99 -3.61 24.72
N ASN A 97 -5.81 -3.79 25.32
CA ASN A 97 -4.69 -2.87 25.10
C ASN A 97 -4.06 -2.98 23.68
N ARG A 98 -4.82 -3.53 22.72
CA ARG A 98 -4.42 -3.70 21.33
C ARG A 98 -4.43 -2.35 20.62
N SER A 99 -3.31 -2.04 19.98
CA SER A 99 -3.17 -0.84 19.15
C SER A 99 -3.95 -0.97 17.85
N LEU A 100 -4.76 0.05 17.57
CA LEU A 100 -5.51 0.27 16.35
C LEU A 100 -5.04 1.55 15.67
N TYR A 101 -5.19 1.62 14.35
CA TYR A 101 -4.75 2.74 13.53
C TYR A 101 -5.86 3.10 12.57
N ARG A 102 -6.17 4.40 12.51
CA ARG A 102 -7.19 4.91 11.60
C ARG A 102 -6.67 4.88 10.17
N VAL A 103 -7.48 4.35 9.25
CA VAL A 103 -7.13 4.19 7.84
C VAL A 103 -6.76 5.54 7.19
N GLY A 104 -7.55 6.58 7.45
CA GLY A 104 -7.34 7.93 6.93
C GLY A 104 -5.98 8.51 7.28
N ASP A 105 -5.54 8.40 8.54
CA ASP A 105 -4.24 8.92 8.99
C ASP A 105 -3.06 8.25 8.28
N VAL A 106 -3.20 6.96 7.97
CA VAL A 106 -2.18 6.18 7.27
C VAL A 106 -2.10 6.64 5.81
N PHE A 107 -3.23 6.81 5.13
CA PHE A 107 -3.25 7.34 3.77
C PHE A 107 -2.70 8.76 3.69
N ASP A 108 -3.05 9.62 4.64
CA ASP A 108 -2.52 10.98 4.74
C ASP A 108 -1.01 10.99 4.93
N HIS A 109 -0.47 10.11 5.77
CA HIS A 109 0.97 9.98 5.95
C HIS A 109 1.69 9.58 4.65
N ILE A 110 1.14 8.61 3.92
CA ILE A 110 1.70 8.16 2.64
C ILE A 110 1.65 9.28 1.60
N ALA A 111 0.52 9.97 1.49
CA ALA A 111 0.35 11.10 0.59
C ALA A 111 1.34 12.24 0.92
N ALA A 112 1.49 12.59 2.21
CA ALA A 112 2.44 13.60 2.65
C ALA A 112 3.89 13.21 2.34
N THR A 113 4.28 11.95 2.58
CA THR A 113 5.60 11.43 2.24
C THR A 113 5.87 11.51 0.74
N ARG A 114 4.89 11.18 -0.11
CA ARG A 114 5.01 11.31 -1.57
C ARG A 114 5.19 12.77 -2.01
N ARG A 115 4.41 13.70 -1.44
CA ARG A 115 4.54 15.14 -1.73
C ARG A 115 5.93 15.68 -1.34
N LYS A 116 6.47 15.29 -0.19
CA LYS A 116 7.81 15.69 0.25
C LYS A 116 8.90 15.20 -0.71
N ARG A 117 8.82 13.96 -1.20
CA ARG A 117 9.76 13.42 -2.20
C ARG A 117 9.69 14.18 -3.53
N ALA A 118 8.49 14.56 -3.96
CA ALA A 118 8.31 15.37 -5.16
C ALA A 118 8.98 16.74 -5.01
N ALA A 119 8.80 17.39 -3.86
CA ALA A 119 9.38 18.70 -3.56
C ALA A 119 10.92 18.66 -3.53
N ASN A 120 11.51 17.62 -2.94
CA ASN A 120 12.97 17.48 -2.82
C ASN A 120 13.69 17.11 -4.12
N ARG A 121 12.95 16.80 -5.20
CA ARG A 121 13.51 16.47 -6.53
C ARG A 121 13.43 17.63 -7.53
N ARG A 122 12.87 18.77 -7.12
CA ARG A 122 12.92 20.05 -7.85
C ARG A 122 14.15 20.82 -7.42
#